data_AF-A0A1F7TJI8-F1
#
_entry.id   AF-A0A1F7TJI8-F1
#
_cell.length_a   1.000
_cell.length_b   1.000
_cell.length_c   1.000
_cell.angle_alpha   90.00
_cell.angle_beta   90.00
_cell.angle_gamma   90.00
#
_symmetry.space_group_name_H-M   'P 1'
#
loop_
_entity.id
_entity.type
_entity.pdbx_description
1 polymer ?
#
loop_
_entity_poly.entity_id
_entity_poly.type
_entity_poly.pdbx_seq_one_letter_code
_entity_poly.pdbx_strand_id
1 'polypeptide(L)'
;MPGRGGERAVKLTEYAWMLDDPARIEAFRRAIAQRVRPGNVVVEVGAGLGTYSFFACQAGAARVYAIEDSVAGALEELARRQGFGDRLRVIRENSLDAALPERADWIIFEDFNSAFLGGGLAPVVRDAAARLLAPGGGWIPSAAEVWGALVEVPESWGSIARWRREAEHLKGLDYRPLAGWLLNSAHKGRCMPEALVTAPRLLRRYRLGEPGEAYDLSGSWEDAARRTGSVHALCAWFRLELAEGVWLDNTPGADETVYEQEIFTLPEALPVEAGGAVRWSLQGIPEREGGHVWWKWGAEAGGRAYEGNTFAGLPLRLESLADRSAEKIPQPGRRQEIMRFVLGCADGRLTQGEIAARVRAAFPEDFPAERHALRFVAGILRS
;
A
#
# COMPACT_ATOMS: atom_id res chain seq x y z
N MET A 1 9.00 -13.31 -12.73
CA MET A 1 8.14 -12.11 -12.62
C MET A 1 6.73 -12.48 -13.04
N PRO A 2 5.70 -12.31 -12.21
CA PRO A 2 4.32 -12.41 -12.68
C PRO A 2 4.06 -11.21 -13.59
N GLY A 3 3.64 -11.49 -14.83
CA GLY A 3 3.35 -10.49 -15.84
C GLY A 3 2.20 -9.57 -15.41
N ARG A 4 2.41 -8.27 -15.61
CA ARG A 4 1.35 -7.26 -15.57
C ARG A 4 0.30 -7.62 -16.64
N GLY A 5 -0.94 -7.79 -16.21
CA GLY A 5 -2.08 -8.19 -17.05
C GLY A 5 -2.89 -9.39 -16.54
N GLY A 6 -2.56 -9.96 -15.38
CA GLY A 6 -3.48 -10.77 -14.60
C GLY A 6 -3.78 -10.05 -13.30
N GLU A 7 -5.05 -10.01 -12.89
CA GLU A 7 -5.40 -9.71 -11.50
C GLU A 7 -4.45 -10.45 -10.57
N ARG A 8 -3.86 -9.73 -9.60
CA ARG A 8 -3.18 -10.39 -8.48
C ARG A 8 -4.25 -11.28 -7.85
N ALA A 9 -4.11 -12.60 -8.00
CA ALA A 9 -5.02 -13.55 -7.36
C ALA A 9 -5.16 -13.13 -5.90
N VAL A 10 -6.36 -12.71 -5.51
CA VAL A 10 -6.60 -12.14 -4.20
C VAL A 10 -6.34 -13.23 -3.17
N LYS A 11 -5.36 -13.02 -2.30
CA LYS A 11 -4.95 -14.02 -1.32
C LYS A 11 -5.73 -13.81 -0.05
N LEU A 12 -6.79 -14.60 0.16
CA LEU A 12 -7.54 -14.62 1.43
C LEU A 12 -6.64 -14.88 2.65
N THR A 13 -5.48 -15.52 2.47
CA THR A 13 -4.47 -15.67 3.52
C THR A 13 -3.88 -14.34 4.00
N GLU A 14 -3.78 -13.32 3.13
CA GLU A 14 -3.34 -11.97 3.53
C GLU A 14 -4.41 -11.30 4.40
N TYR A 15 -5.70 -11.47 4.07
CA TYR A 15 -6.79 -11.02 4.93
C TYR A 15 -6.84 -11.76 6.26
N ALA A 16 -6.58 -13.07 6.29
CA ALA A 16 -6.53 -13.83 7.53
C ALA A 16 -5.38 -13.35 8.44
N TRP A 17 -4.20 -13.10 7.88
CA TRP A 17 -3.07 -12.51 8.61
C TRP A 17 -3.41 -11.11 9.15
N MET A 18 -4.08 -10.29 8.35
CA MET A 18 -4.58 -8.98 8.77
C MET A 18 -5.62 -9.07 9.90
N LEU A 19 -6.48 -10.09 9.91
CA LEU A 19 -7.45 -10.32 10.99
C LEU A 19 -6.78 -10.76 12.30
N ASP A 20 -5.59 -11.37 12.22
CA ASP A 20 -4.78 -11.81 13.37
C ASP A 20 -3.91 -10.69 13.96
N ASP A 21 -4.35 -9.43 13.81
CA ASP A 21 -3.76 -8.25 14.45
C ASP A 21 -4.72 -7.71 15.53
N PRO A 22 -4.63 -8.22 16.77
CA PRO A 22 -5.59 -7.89 17.81
C PRO A 22 -5.53 -6.42 18.21
N ALA A 23 -4.34 -5.81 18.21
CA ALA A 23 -4.17 -4.40 18.57
C ALA A 23 -4.90 -3.49 17.56
N ARG A 24 -4.71 -3.75 16.26
CA ARG A 24 -5.38 -3.03 15.18
C ARG A 24 -6.90 -3.22 15.22
N ILE A 25 -7.35 -4.48 15.25
CA ILE A 25 -8.78 -4.81 15.20
C ILE A 25 -9.51 -4.24 16.42
N GLU A 26 -8.95 -4.35 17.63
CA GLU A 26 -9.56 -3.84 18.85
C GLU A 26 -9.60 -2.30 18.89
N ALA A 27 -8.55 -1.62 18.41
CA ALA A 27 -8.53 -0.17 18.34
C ALA A 27 -9.65 0.37 17.43
N PHE A 28 -9.82 -0.20 16.24
CA PHE A 28 -10.94 0.15 15.35
C PHE A 28 -12.29 -0.21 15.95
N ARG A 29 -12.45 -1.41 16.54
CA ARG A 29 -13.70 -1.81 17.19
C ARG A 29 -14.13 -0.83 18.28
N ARG A 30 -13.20 -0.42 19.14
CA ARG A 30 -13.44 0.58 20.20
C ARG A 30 -13.81 1.94 19.61
N ALA A 31 -13.07 2.41 18.62
CA ALA A 31 -13.33 3.70 17.99
C ALA A 31 -14.71 3.74 17.31
N ILE A 32 -15.07 2.70 16.56
CA ILE A 32 -16.36 2.58 15.88
C ILE A 32 -17.49 2.56 16.91
N ALA A 33 -17.37 1.77 17.99
CA ALA A 33 -18.36 1.76 19.07
C ALA A 33 -18.50 3.14 19.76
N GLN A 34 -17.43 3.91 19.85
CA GLN A 34 -17.47 5.27 20.40
C GLN A 34 -18.06 6.31 19.44
N ARG A 35 -17.90 6.16 18.12
CA ARG A 35 -18.27 7.17 17.12
C ARG A 35 -19.67 6.94 16.53
N VAL A 36 -19.99 5.68 16.23
CA VAL A 36 -21.24 5.30 15.55
C VAL A 36 -22.40 5.26 16.53
N ARG A 37 -23.57 5.74 16.09
CA ARG A 37 -24.81 5.77 16.86
C ARG A 37 -25.96 5.15 16.07
N PRO A 38 -27.03 4.67 16.74
CA PRO A 38 -28.27 4.31 16.09
C PRO A 38 -28.78 5.43 15.18
N GLY A 39 -29.12 5.08 13.95
CA GLY A 39 -29.54 6.04 12.92
C GLY A 39 -28.43 6.45 11.97
N ASN A 40 -27.14 6.22 12.29
CA ASN A 40 -26.06 6.65 11.40
C ASN A 40 -25.97 5.84 10.10
N VAL A 41 -25.54 6.52 9.05
CA VAL A 41 -25.04 5.93 7.80
C VAL A 41 -23.51 5.85 7.89
N VAL A 42 -22.95 4.66 7.68
CA VAL A 42 -21.51 4.43 7.66
C VAL A 42 -21.06 3.95 6.29
N VAL A 43 -19.94 4.46 5.80
CA VAL A 43 -19.29 4.00 4.57
C VAL A 43 -17.90 3.48 4.91
N GLU A 44 -17.58 2.26 4.50
CA GLU A 44 -16.21 1.73 4.55
C GLU A 44 -15.65 1.68 3.13
N VAL A 45 -14.54 2.39 2.90
CA VAL A 45 -13.86 2.47 1.61
C VAL A 45 -12.71 1.46 1.59
N GLY A 46 -12.76 0.49 0.66
CA GLY A 46 -11.81 -0.63 0.63
C GLY A 46 -12.12 -1.64 1.73
N ALA A 47 -13.38 -2.08 1.81
CA ALA A 47 -13.88 -2.81 2.97
C ALA A 47 -13.26 -4.20 3.16
N GLY A 48 -12.64 -4.79 2.14
CA GLY A 48 -12.09 -6.13 2.24
C GLY A 48 -13.13 -7.14 2.70
N LEU A 49 -12.85 -7.85 3.80
CA LEU A 49 -13.80 -8.79 4.39
C LEU A 49 -14.88 -8.14 5.27
N GLY A 50 -14.93 -6.80 5.34
CA GLY A 50 -15.97 -6.00 6.01
C GLY A 50 -15.88 -5.96 7.51
N THR A 51 -14.70 -6.23 8.08
CA THR A 51 -14.48 -6.27 9.53
C THR A 51 -15.01 -5.01 10.22
N TYR A 52 -14.68 -3.83 9.69
CA TYR A 52 -15.11 -2.57 10.30
C TYR A 52 -16.58 -2.26 9.99
N SER A 53 -17.09 -2.65 8.82
CA SER A 53 -18.52 -2.62 8.48
C SER A 53 -19.35 -3.44 9.46
N PHE A 54 -18.89 -4.63 9.86
CA PHE A 54 -19.57 -5.45 10.86
C PHE A 54 -19.58 -4.77 12.24
N PHE A 55 -18.47 -4.16 12.65
CA PHE A 55 -18.44 -3.36 13.88
C PHE A 55 -19.40 -2.17 13.83
N ALA A 56 -19.53 -1.51 12.69
CA ALA A 56 -20.52 -0.44 12.51
C ALA A 56 -21.97 -0.96 12.63
N CYS A 57 -22.27 -2.13 12.05
CA CYS A 57 -23.57 -2.80 12.22
C CYS A 57 -23.84 -3.17 13.69
N GLN A 58 -22.83 -3.67 14.40
CA GLN A 58 -22.91 -4.00 15.83
C GLN A 58 -23.12 -2.76 16.70
N ALA A 59 -22.49 -1.64 16.35
CA ALA A 59 -22.67 -0.34 17.01
C ALA A 59 -24.04 0.30 16.74
N GLY A 60 -24.87 -0.32 15.88
CA GLY A 60 -26.25 0.09 15.63
C GLY A 60 -26.44 1.01 14.43
N ALA A 61 -25.46 1.14 13.53
CA ALA A 61 -25.65 1.88 12.28
C ALA A 61 -26.95 1.44 11.59
N ALA A 62 -27.73 2.41 11.11
CA ALA A 62 -28.96 2.16 10.38
C ALA A 62 -28.68 1.58 8.99
N ARG A 63 -27.57 2.03 8.39
CA ARG A 63 -27.11 1.58 7.08
C ARG A 63 -25.58 1.58 7.03
N VAL A 64 -25.01 0.54 6.44
CA VAL A 64 -23.59 0.44 6.15
C VAL A 64 -23.40 0.17 4.67
N TYR A 65 -22.59 0.99 3.99
CA TYR A 65 -22.16 0.76 2.62
C TYR A 65 -20.69 0.36 2.63
N ALA A 66 -20.42 -0.88 2.23
CA ALA A 66 -19.07 -1.42 2.13
C ALA A 66 -18.63 -1.39 0.66
N ILE A 67 -17.70 -0.50 0.32
CA ILE A 67 -17.18 -0.38 -1.04
C ILE A 67 -15.97 -1.31 -1.17
N GLU A 68 -16.13 -2.36 -1.96
CA GLU A 68 -15.13 -3.41 -2.16
C GLU A 68 -15.45 -4.16 -3.45
N ASP A 69 -14.42 -4.44 -4.25
CA ASP A 69 -14.54 -5.16 -5.53
C ASP A 69 -13.88 -6.54 -5.46
N SER A 70 -12.60 -6.57 -5.07
CA SER A 70 -11.71 -7.73 -5.11
C SER A 70 -12.20 -8.95 -4.30
N VAL A 71 -12.86 -8.72 -3.16
CA VAL A 71 -13.40 -9.80 -2.30
C VAL A 71 -14.89 -9.66 -1.98
N ALA A 72 -15.61 -8.88 -2.77
CA ALA A 72 -17.01 -8.54 -2.49
C ALA A 72 -17.91 -9.77 -2.28
N GLY A 73 -17.72 -10.84 -3.05
CA GLY A 73 -18.48 -12.08 -2.89
C GLY A 73 -18.27 -12.76 -1.52
N ALA A 74 -17.05 -12.72 -0.98
CA ALA A 74 -16.76 -13.26 0.35
C ALA A 74 -17.39 -12.38 1.44
N LEU A 75 -17.27 -11.06 1.30
CA LEU A 75 -17.91 -10.08 2.18
C LEU A 75 -19.43 -10.26 2.24
N GLU A 76 -20.12 -10.39 1.11
CA GLU A 76 -21.57 -10.62 1.08
C GLU A 76 -21.99 -11.91 1.82
N GLU A 77 -21.25 -13.00 1.62
CA GLU A 77 -21.52 -14.26 2.32
C GLU A 77 -21.31 -14.13 3.84
N LEU A 78 -20.26 -13.42 4.26
CA LEU A 78 -20.01 -13.11 5.67
C LEU A 78 -21.11 -12.23 6.26
N ALA A 79 -21.56 -11.19 5.56
CA ALA A 79 -22.64 -10.31 5.98
C ALA A 79 -23.96 -11.07 6.17
N ARG A 80 -24.27 -11.98 5.23
CA ARG A 80 -25.46 -12.85 5.32
C ARG A 80 -25.38 -13.79 6.52
N ARG A 81 -24.23 -14.43 6.76
CA ARG A 81 -24.04 -15.34 7.91
C ARG A 81 -24.11 -14.63 9.26
N GLN A 82 -23.69 -13.38 9.34
CA GLN A 82 -23.77 -12.58 10.56
C GLN A 82 -25.14 -11.92 10.78
N GLY A 83 -26.08 -12.06 9.84
CA GLY A 83 -27.41 -11.47 9.96
C GLY A 83 -27.44 -9.96 9.76
N PHE A 84 -26.49 -9.41 8.99
CA PHE A 84 -26.42 -7.98 8.67
C PHE A 84 -26.83 -7.63 7.24
N GLY A 85 -27.27 -8.62 6.44
CA GLY A 85 -27.57 -8.41 5.01
C GLY A 85 -28.71 -7.43 4.71
N ASP A 86 -29.52 -7.07 5.69
CA ASP A 86 -30.57 -6.05 5.60
C ASP A 86 -30.03 -4.61 5.78
N ARG A 87 -28.93 -4.46 6.52
CA ARG A 87 -28.32 -3.16 6.87
C ARG A 87 -26.99 -2.91 6.16
N LEU A 88 -26.25 -3.94 5.79
CA LEU A 88 -24.97 -3.85 5.10
C LEU A 88 -25.18 -4.11 3.61
N ARG A 89 -24.90 -3.11 2.79
CA ARG A 89 -24.91 -3.22 1.33
C ARG A 89 -23.48 -3.15 0.80
N VAL A 90 -23.07 -4.19 0.08
CA VAL A 90 -21.79 -4.23 -0.62
C VAL A 90 -21.92 -3.52 -1.96
N ILE A 91 -20.95 -2.66 -2.28
CA ILE A 91 -20.86 -1.90 -3.53
C ILE A 91 -19.61 -2.38 -4.27
N ARG A 92 -19.83 -3.15 -5.34
CA ARG A 92 -18.80 -3.83 -6.15
C ARG A 92 -18.16 -2.92 -7.19
N GLU A 93 -17.52 -1.85 -6.74
CA GLU A 93 -16.95 -0.83 -7.61
C GLU A 93 -15.66 -0.25 -7.02
N ASN A 94 -14.87 0.43 -7.86
CA ASN A 94 -13.84 1.31 -7.36
C ASN A 94 -14.48 2.47 -6.58
N SER A 95 -13.90 2.86 -5.45
CA SER A 95 -14.46 3.92 -4.61
C SER A 95 -14.59 5.27 -5.31
N LEU A 96 -13.71 5.55 -6.29
CA LEU A 96 -13.75 6.78 -7.08
C LEU A 96 -14.96 6.82 -8.02
N ASP A 97 -15.51 5.66 -8.40
CA ASP A 97 -16.67 5.53 -9.29
C ASP A 97 -17.97 5.26 -8.53
N ALA A 98 -17.87 4.69 -7.32
CA ALA A 98 -19.00 4.24 -6.51
C ALA A 98 -20.06 5.33 -6.29
N ALA A 99 -21.31 5.02 -6.59
CA ALA A 99 -22.48 5.87 -6.32
C ALA A 99 -23.32 5.32 -5.16
N LEU A 100 -23.52 6.16 -4.12
CA LEU A 100 -24.33 5.82 -2.95
C LEU A 100 -25.67 6.57 -2.97
N PRO A 101 -26.77 5.96 -2.50
CA PRO A 101 -28.09 6.60 -2.50
C PRO A 101 -28.23 7.71 -1.44
N GLU A 102 -27.32 7.75 -0.47
CA GLU A 102 -27.28 8.73 0.62
C GLU A 102 -25.82 8.93 1.07
N ARG A 103 -25.56 10.04 1.77
CA ARG A 103 -24.23 10.39 2.28
C ARG A 103 -24.01 9.84 3.69
N ALA A 104 -22.76 9.58 4.04
CA ALA A 104 -22.33 8.99 5.29
C ALA A 104 -22.18 10.03 6.42
N ASP A 105 -22.56 9.64 7.63
CA ASP A 105 -22.16 10.33 8.85
C ASP A 105 -20.70 10.00 9.21
N TRP A 106 -20.27 8.78 8.92
CA TRP A 106 -18.90 8.31 9.16
C TRP A 106 -18.33 7.60 7.95
N ILE A 107 -17.11 7.98 7.55
CA ILE A 107 -16.28 7.22 6.61
C ILE A 107 -15.18 6.51 7.38
N ILE A 108 -15.04 5.21 7.14
CA ILE A 108 -13.94 4.37 7.62
C ILE A 108 -13.01 4.11 6.45
N PHE A 109 -11.71 4.34 6.64
CA PHE A 109 -10.69 4.13 5.60
C PHE A 109 -9.38 3.61 6.21
N GLU A 110 -8.88 2.50 5.69
CA GLU A 110 -7.61 1.90 6.09
C GLU A 110 -6.89 1.30 4.87
N ASP A 111 -6.28 2.17 4.07
CA ASP A 111 -5.39 1.77 2.98
C ASP A 111 -4.19 2.74 2.89
N PHE A 112 -3.17 2.47 3.70
CA PHE A 112 -1.92 3.23 3.79
C PHE A 112 -0.77 2.32 4.26
N ASN A 113 0.47 2.76 4.05
CA ASN A 113 1.67 2.03 4.46
C ASN A 113 2.12 2.34 5.90
N SER A 114 3.27 1.79 6.30
CA SER A 114 3.83 1.91 7.65
C SER A 114 4.26 3.33 8.03
N ALA A 115 4.33 4.26 7.06
CA ALA A 115 4.54 5.69 7.26
C ALA A 115 3.28 6.51 6.90
N PHE A 116 2.09 5.91 6.96
CA PHE A 116 0.77 6.49 6.68
C PHE A 116 0.55 7.01 5.24
N LEU A 117 1.52 6.84 4.32
CA LEU A 117 1.30 7.21 2.92
C LEU A 117 0.74 6.02 2.14
N GLY A 118 -0.16 6.30 1.20
CA GLY A 118 -0.67 5.30 0.27
C GLY A 118 -0.70 5.88 -1.14
N GLY A 119 -0.38 5.10 -2.16
CA GLY A 119 -0.65 5.56 -3.50
C GLY A 119 -2.16 5.55 -3.73
N GLY A 120 -2.71 6.68 -4.14
CA GLY A 120 -4.16 6.87 -4.22
C GLY A 120 -4.82 7.38 -2.93
N LEU A 121 -4.10 7.51 -1.80
CA LEU A 121 -4.64 8.05 -0.54
C LEU A 121 -5.31 9.41 -0.76
N ALA A 122 -4.57 10.36 -1.34
CA ALA A 122 -5.07 11.72 -1.57
C ALA A 122 -6.32 11.78 -2.47
N PRO A 123 -6.35 11.17 -3.67
CA PRO A 123 -7.54 11.20 -4.50
C PRO A 123 -8.73 10.49 -3.84
N VAL A 124 -8.54 9.32 -3.22
CA VAL A 124 -9.63 8.59 -2.54
C VAL A 124 -10.23 9.40 -1.40
N VAL A 125 -9.39 9.94 -0.51
CA VAL A 125 -9.88 10.70 0.65
C VAL A 125 -10.60 11.99 0.22
N ARG A 126 -10.06 12.72 -0.77
CA ARG A 126 -10.69 13.95 -1.27
C ARG A 126 -12.01 13.67 -1.98
N ASP A 127 -12.04 12.64 -2.80
CA ASP A 127 -13.23 12.25 -3.55
C ASP A 127 -14.35 11.79 -2.59
N ALA A 128 -14.01 10.91 -1.64
CA ALA A 128 -14.96 10.44 -0.63
C ALA A 128 -15.45 11.57 0.29
N ALA A 129 -14.58 12.52 0.69
CA ALA A 129 -15.00 13.71 1.43
C ALA A 129 -16.02 14.55 0.64
N ALA A 130 -15.81 14.72 -0.66
CA ALA A 130 -16.66 15.57 -1.51
C ALA A 130 -17.99 14.90 -1.86
N ARG A 131 -17.98 13.60 -2.20
CA ARG A 131 -19.16 12.89 -2.73
C ARG A 131 -19.90 12.06 -1.69
N LEU A 132 -19.17 11.43 -0.76
CA LEU A 132 -19.72 10.39 0.11
C LEU A 132 -20.02 10.91 1.51
N LEU A 133 -19.31 11.91 2.02
CA LEU A 133 -19.51 12.44 3.37
C LEU A 133 -20.67 13.44 3.44
N ALA A 134 -21.49 13.36 4.49
CA ALA A 134 -22.53 14.35 4.79
C ALA A 134 -21.92 15.60 5.45
N PRO A 135 -22.58 16.77 5.35
CA PRO A 135 -22.18 17.95 6.13
C PRO A 135 -22.15 17.63 7.64
N GLY A 136 -21.01 17.86 8.29
CA GLY A 136 -20.81 17.54 9.71
C GLY A 136 -20.48 16.07 10.00
N GLY A 137 -20.37 15.22 8.97
CA GLY A 137 -19.84 13.87 9.10
C GLY A 137 -18.34 13.86 9.42
N GLY A 138 -17.83 12.71 9.84
CA GLY A 138 -16.44 12.53 10.25
C GLY A 138 -15.75 11.30 9.68
N TRP A 139 -14.48 11.15 10.03
CA TRP A 139 -13.60 10.09 9.57
C TRP A 139 -13.11 9.21 10.72
N ILE A 140 -12.86 7.93 10.40
CA ILE A 140 -12.15 6.98 11.25
C ILE A 140 -11.05 6.34 10.37
N PRO A 141 -9.76 6.68 10.57
CA PRO A 141 -9.20 7.65 11.51
C PRO A 141 -9.61 9.11 11.23
N SER A 142 -9.64 9.97 12.25
CA SER A 142 -9.84 11.41 12.06
C SER A 142 -8.54 12.16 11.73
N ALA A 143 -7.40 11.66 12.21
CA ALA A 143 -6.10 12.25 11.96
C ALA A 143 -4.99 11.21 12.00
N ALA A 144 -3.84 11.56 11.44
CA ALA A 144 -2.63 10.76 11.50
C ALA A 144 -1.41 11.64 11.78
N GLU A 145 -0.47 11.11 12.54
CA GLU A 145 0.83 11.70 12.80
C GLU A 145 1.89 10.79 12.24
N VAL A 146 2.76 11.30 11.36
CA VAL A 146 3.95 10.60 10.89
C VAL A 146 5.13 11.08 11.69
N TRP A 147 5.83 10.13 12.30
CA TRP A 147 7.01 10.33 13.11
C TRP A 147 8.22 9.69 12.44
N GLY A 148 9.41 10.17 12.79
CA GLY A 148 10.64 9.54 12.34
C GLY A 148 11.84 9.81 13.24
N ALA A 149 12.86 8.97 13.07
CA ALA A 149 14.15 9.07 13.74
C ALA A 149 15.23 8.35 12.94
N LEU A 150 16.49 8.64 13.26
CA LEU A 150 17.63 7.88 12.77
C LEU A 150 17.88 6.69 13.69
N VAL A 151 18.18 5.53 13.09
CA VAL A 151 18.28 4.26 13.81
C VAL A 151 19.55 3.50 13.53
N GLU A 152 20.01 2.77 14.55
CA GLU A 152 21.10 1.81 14.49
C GLU A 152 20.52 0.39 14.48
N VAL A 153 20.46 -0.23 13.31
CA VAL A 153 19.87 -1.58 13.09
C VAL A 153 20.87 -2.52 12.41
N PRO A 154 21.97 -2.92 13.09
CA PRO A 154 23.11 -3.58 12.45
C PRO A 154 22.78 -4.91 11.77
N GLU A 155 21.85 -5.70 12.35
CA GLU A 155 21.46 -7.00 11.78
C GLU A 155 20.64 -6.85 10.48
N SER A 156 19.57 -6.04 10.53
CA SER A 156 18.73 -5.75 9.37
C SER A 156 19.55 -5.08 8.27
N TRP A 157 20.32 -4.03 8.62
CA TRP A 157 21.23 -3.36 7.70
C TRP A 157 22.27 -4.32 7.10
N GLY A 158 22.89 -5.18 7.94
CA GLY A 158 23.89 -6.15 7.51
C GLY A 158 23.34 -7.16 6.50
N SER A 159 22.08 -7.59 6.65
CA SER A 159 21.42 -8.53 5.74
C SER A 159 21.31 -8.00 4.29
N ILE A 160 21.24 -6.67 4.15
CA ILE A 160 21.18 -5.94 2.88
C ILE A 160 22.58 -5.51 2.43
N ALA A 161 23.32 -4.80 3.29
CA ALA A 161 24.61 -4.20 2.97
C ALA A 161 25.68 -5.24 2.62
N ARG A 162 25.58 -6.47 3.13
CA ARG A 162 26.48 -7.59 2.76
C ARG A 162 26.49 -7.86 1.26
N TRP A 163 25.39 -7.65 0.54
CA TRP A 163 25.33 -7.89 -0.91
C TRP A 163 26.30 -6.99 -1.68
N ARG A 164 26.70 -5.85 -1.12
CA ARG A 164 27.68 -4.95 -1.73
C ARG A 164 29.12 -5.48 -1.60
N ARG A 165 29.41 -6.28 -0.57
CA ARG A 165 30.77 -6.71 -0.20
C ARG A 165 31.04 -8.20 -0.44
N GLU A 166 30.04 -9.04 -0.21
CA GLU A 166 30.22 -10.51 -0.08
C GLU A 166 29.64 -11.28 -1.27
N ALA A 167 28.95 -10.61 -2.20
CA ALA A 167 28.24 -11.24 -3.30
C ALA A 167 29.02 -11.31 -4.62
N GLU A 168 30.31 -10.98 -4.61
CA GLU A 168 31.19 -10.96 -5.80
C GLU A 168 31.41 -12.36 -6.40
N HIS A 169 31.28 -13.42 -5.59
CA HIS A 169 31.51 -14.80 -6.01
C HIS A 169 30.50 -15.79 -5.42
N LEU A 170 29.27 -15.34 -5.16
CA LEU A 170 28.25 -16.19 -4.58
C LEU A 170 27.91 -17.32 -5.56
N LYS A 171 28.45 -18.51 -5.29
CA LYS A 171 28.40 -19.69 -6.18
C LYS A 171 29.02 -19.42 -7.57
N GLY A 172 30.06 -18.59 -7.64
CA GLY A 172 30.74 -18.25 -8.89
C GLY A 172 30.01 -17.21 -9.74
N LEU A 173 28.99 -16.54 -9.18
CA LEU A 173 28.23 -15.47 -9.82
C LEU A 173 28.40 -14.16 -9.04
N ASP A 174 28.43 -13.03 -9.76
CA ASP A 174 28.49 -11.70 -9.16
C ASP A 174 27.09 -11.10 -9.02
N TYR A 175 26.60 -11.03 -7.79
CA TYR A 175 25.31 -10.44 -7.43
C TYR A 175 25.43 -9.05 -6.82
N ARG A 176 26.60 -8.41 -6.81
CA ARG A 176 26.76 -7.06 -6.24
C ARG A 176 25.79 -6.00 -6.80
N PRO A 177 25.37 -6.03 -8.08
CA PRO A 177 24.36 -5.08 -8.57
C PRO A 177 23.03 -5.12 -7.78
N LEU A 178 22.70 -6.27 -7.17
CA LEU A 178 21.51 -6.41 -6.33
C LEU A 178 21.54 -5.45 -5.12
N ALA A 179 22.72 -5.16 -4.58
CA ALA A 179 22.85 -4.25 -3.44
C ALA A 179 22.33 -2.85 -3.77
N GLY A 180 22.53 -2.37 -5.00
CA GLY A 180 22.01 -1.08 -5.45
C GLY A 180 20.48 -1.05 -5.37
N TRP A 181 19.81 -2.11 -5.81
CA TRP A 181 18.35 -2.21 -5.76
C TRP A 181 17.82 -2.36 -4.33
N LEU A 182 18.46 -3.21 -3.52
CA LEU A 182 18.03 -3.46 -2.13
C LEU A 182 18.24 -2.22 -1.24
N LEU A 183 19.37 -1.54 -1.36
CA LEU A 183 19.66 -0.32 -0.60
C LEU A 183 18.77 0.85 -1.03
N ASN A 184 18.24 0.82 -2.25
CA ASN A 184 17.26 1.78 -2.75
C ASN A 184 15.83 1.24 -2.67
N SER A 185 15.53 0.40 -1.68
CA SER A 185 14.17 -0.08 -1.39
C SER A 185 13.78 0.32 0.03
N ALA A 186 12.62 0.97 0.15
CA ALA A 186 11.96 1.10 1.44
C ALA A 186 11.31 -0.25 1.80
N HIS A 187 11.39 -0.64 3.06
CA HIS A 187 10.85 -1.92 3.52
C HIS A 187 10.35 -1.84 4.95
N LYS A 188 9.47 -2.77 5.31
CA LYS A 188 9.02 -2.94 6.69
C LYS A 188 10.12 -3.57 7.53
N GLY A 189 10.29 -3.07 8.75
CA GLY A 189 11.14 -3.72 9.72
C GLY A 189 10.79 -3.28 11.13
N ARG A 190 10.83 -4.23 12.07
CA ARG A 190 10.65 -3.95 13.48
C ARG A 190 11.85 -3.17 14.05
N CYS A 191 11.55 -2.05 14.67
CA CYS A 191 12.47 -1.20 15.39
C CYS A 191 12.09 -1.15 16.87
N MET A 192 13.10 -1.26 17.75
CA MET A 192 12.93 -1.10 19.19
C MET A 192 13.43 0.28 19.64
N PRO A 193 12.98 0.82 20.79
CA PRO A 193 13.39 2.15 21.25
C PRO A 193 14.91 2.31 21.39
N GLU A 194 15.64 1.24 21.70
CA GLU A 194 17.10 1.24 21.88
C GLU A 194 17.86 1.47 20.56
N ALA A 195 17.23 1.13 19.43
CA ALA A 195 17.79 1.38 18.12
C ALA A 195 17.76 2.87 17.75
N LEU A 196 16.95 3.70 18.43
CA LEU A 196 16.85 5.13 18.14
C LEU A 196 18.16 5.86 18.50
N VAL A 197 18.79 6.46 17.49
CA VAL A 197 19.99 7.28 17.62
C VAL A 197 19.62 8.74 17.84
N THR A 198 18.55 9.24 17.20
CA THR A 198 17.97 10.56 17.47
C THR A 198 16.68 10.45 18.27
N ALA A 199 16.21 11.57 18.83
CA ALA A 199 14.89 11.61 19.46
C ALA A 199 13.79 11.43 18.38
N PRO A 200 12.67 10.75 18.72
CA PRO A 200 11.48 10.78 17.89
C PRO A 200 11.07 12.20 17.52
N ARG A 201 10.84 12.44 16.23
CA ARG A 201 10.39 13.72 15.68
C ARG A 201 9.06 13.56 14.97
N LEU A 202 8.10 14.43 15.27
CA LEU A 202 6.89 14.57 14.47
C LEU A 202 7.27 15.22 13.13
N LEU A 203 7.09 14.48 12.03
CA LEU A 203 7.42 14.94 10.68
C LEU A 203 6.24 15.66 10.05
N ARG A 204 5.04 15.10 10.21
CA ARG A 204 3.81 15.66 9.66
C ARG A 204 2.60 15.18 10.45
N ARG A 205 1.58 16.04 10.56
CA ARG A 205 0.24 15.67 10.99
C ARG A 205 -0.73 15.94 9.83
N TYR A 206 -1.64 14.99 9.59
CA TYR A 206 -2.69 15.07 8.58
C TYR A 206 -4.05 15.02 9.27
N ARG A 207 -5.04 15.75 8.73
CA ARG A 207 -6.45 15.52 9.06
C ARG A 207 -7.13 14.85 7.88
N LEU A 208 -7.86 13.77 8.14
CA LEU A 208 -8.54 13.05 7.06
C LEU A 208 -9.76 13.84 6.59
N GLY A 209 -9.88 13.97 5.26
CA GLY A 209 -10.95 14.72 4.60
C GLY A 209 -10.86 16.24 4.67
N GLU A 210 -9.80 16.81 5.26
CA GLU A 210 -9.62 18.27 5.30
C GLU A 210 -9.31 18.81 3.88
N PRO A 211 -10.07 19.81 3.39
CA PRO A 211 -9.83 20.39 2.07
C PRO A 211 -8.41 20.93 1.93
N GLY A 212 -7.73 20.56 0.84
CA GLY A 212 -6.37 21.03 0.54
C GLY A 212 -5.24 20.19 1.16
N GLU A 213 -5.54 19.19 1.99
CA GLU A 213 -4.50 18.27 2.49
C GLU A 213 -3.85 17.51 1.32
N ALA A 214 -2.53 17.59 1.24
CA ALA A 214 -1.75 17.03 0.13
C ALA A 214 -1.52 15.53 0.26
N TYR A 215 -1.52 15.02 1.50
CA TYR A 215 -1.13 13.65 1.86
C TYR A 215 0.22 13.25 1.25
N ASP A 216 1.17 14.18 1.20
CA ASP A 216 2.57 13.96 0.88
C ASP A 216 3.44 14.17 2.13
N LEU A 217 4.69 13.72 2.07
CA LEU A 217 5.68 13.99 3.11
C LEU A 217 6.91 14.60 2.45
N SER A 218 7.38 15.73 2.96
CA SER A 218 8.64 16.32 2.51
C SER A 218 9.22 17.18 3.62
N GLY A 219 10.46 16.92 4.00
CA GLY A 219 11.15 17.73 4.98
C GLY A 219 12.63 17.37 5.11
N SER A 220 13.35 18.33 5.69
CA SER A 220 14.75 18.19 6.11
C SER A 220 14.86 18.71 7.52
N TRP A 221 15.59 17.99 8.35
CA TRP A 221 15.74 18.27 9.78
C TRP A 221 17.19 18.12 10.20
N GLU A 222 17.52 18.77 11.31
CA GLU A 222 18.79 18.60 12.01
C GLU A 222 18.45 18.21 13.45
N ASP A 223 19.02 17.10 13.90
CA ASP A 223 18.83 16.56 15.24
C ASP A 223 20.18 16.21 15.86
N ALA A 224 20.25 16.21 17.20
CA ALA A 224 21.42 15.74 17.92
C ALA A 224 21.33 14.23 18.16
N ALA A 225 22.43 13.51 17.91
CA ALA A 225 22.54 12.11 18.30
C ALA A 225 22.49 11.99 19.83
N ARG A 226 21.61 11.13 20.35
CA ARG A 226 21.42 10.90 21.78
C ARG A 226 22.52 10.05 22.42
N ARG A 227 23.27 9.32 21.57
CA ARG A 227 24.36 8.42 21.95
C ARG A 227 25.37 8.32 20.81
N THR A 228 26.61 8.00 21.15
CA THR A 228 27.62 7.59 20.16
C THR A 228 27.22 6.25 19.56
N GLY A 229 27.41 6.08 18.25
CA GLY A 229 26.97 4.89 17.53
C GLY A 229 27.07 5.04 16.02
N SER A 230 26.26 4.25 15.31
CA SER A 230 26.20 4.27 13.83
C SER A 230 24.77 4.35 13.34
N VAL A 231 24.45 5.39 12.58
CA VAL A 231 23.17 5.46 11.87
C VAL A 231 23.22 4.52 10.67
N HIS A 232 22.30 3.56 10.64
CA HIS A 232 22.16 2.57 9.57
C HIS A 232 20.97 2.85 8.66
N ALA A 233 19.93 3.51 9.18
CA ALA A 233 18.71 3.80 8.45
C ALA A 233 17.96 4.99 9.05
N LEU A 234 17.03 5.55 8.29
CA LEU A 234 15.91 6.31 8.85
C LEU A 234 14.76 5.32 9.12
N CYS A 235 14.04 5.54 10.20
CA CYS A 235 12.84 4.80 10.56
C CYS A 235 11.68 5.79 10.61
N ALA A 236 10.58 5.50 9.90
CA ALA A 236 9.34 6.26 9.96
C ALA A 236 8.19 5.37 10.42
N TRP A 237 7.26 5.96 11.16
CA TRP A 237 6.09 5.28 11.69
C TRP A 237 4.93 6.27 11.80
N PHE A 238 3.74 5.78 12.12
CA PHE A 238 2.55 6.58 12.31
C PHE A 238 1.94 6.45 13.70
N ARG A 239 1.08 7.40 14.05
CA ARG A 239 0.07 7.29 15.10
C ARG A 239 -1.27 7.78 14.52
N LEU A 240 -2.31 6.97 14.60
CA LEU A 240 -3.64 7.26 14.09
C LEU A 240 -4.58 7.60 15.23
N GLU A 241 -5.24 8.74 15.12
CA GLU A 241 -6.32 9.13 16.01
C GLU A 241 -7.63 8.57 15.45
N LEU A 242 -8.12 7.46 16.03
CA LEU A 242 -9.35 6.79 15.58
C LEU A 242 -10.59 7.43 16.22
N ALA A 243 -10.50 7.69 17.52
CA ALA A 243 -11.49 8.41 18.31
C ALA A 243 -10.80 9.16 19.45
N GLU A 244 -11.54 9.98 20.20
CA GLU A 244 -11.00 10.65 21.36
C GLU A 244 -10.41 9.63 22.35
N GLY A 245 -9.10 9.71 22.60
CA GLY A 245 -8.39 8.77 23.46
C GLY A 245 -8.25 7.34 22.91
N VAL A 246 -8.59 7.09 21.65
CA VAL A 246 -8.37 5.79 20.98
C VAL A 246 -7.38 5.98 19.84
N TRP A 247 -6.19 5.42 20.04
CA TRP A 247 -5.08 5.49 19.10
C TRP A 247 -4.68 4.11 18.62
N LEU A 248 -4.28 4.04 17.36
CA LEU A 248 -3.55 2.92 16.78
C LEU A 248 -2.20 3.44 16.32
N ASP A 249 -1.11 2.82 16.73
CA ASP A 249 0.20 3.22 16.28
C ASP A 249 1.14 2.04 16.11
N ASN A 250 2.18 2.28 15.35
CA ASN A 250 3.30 1.38 15.13
C ASN A 250 4.59 2.05 15.62
N THR A 251 4.55 2.73 16.77
CA THR A 251 5.76 3.33 17.38
C THR A 251 6.82 2.25 17.64
N PRO A 252 8.12 2.53 17.48
CA PRO A 252 9.17 1.61 17.89
C PRO A 252 8.95 1.09 19.33
N GLY A 253 8.89 -0.23 19.49
CA GLY A 253 8.58 -0.88 20.76
C GLY A 253 7.11 -1.00 21.16
N ALA A 254 6.16 -0.52 20.34
CA ALA A 254 4.73 -0.78 20.53
C ALA A 254 4.40 -2.28 20.32
N ASP A 255 3.18 -2.66 20.69
CA ASP A 255 2.65 -3.99 20.41
C ASP A 255 2.74 -4.31 18.91
N GLU A 256 2.95 -5.60 18.61
CA GLU A 256 3.17 -6.04 17.23
C GLU A 256 1.90 -5.88 16.39
N THR A 257 2.04 -5.15 15.28
CA THR A 257 0.99 -4.94 14.28
C THR A 257 1.51 -5.31 12.90
N VAL A 258 0.62 -5.53 11.94
CA VAL A 258 0.95 -5.81 10.54
C VAL A 258 1.70 -4.68 9.82
N TYR A 259 1.78 -3.50 10.44
CA TYR A 259 2.47 -2.35 9.88
C TYR A 259 3.98 -2.39 10.15
N GLU A 260 4.45 -2.85 11.32
CA GLU A 260 5.84 -2.62 11.77
C GLU A 260 6.27 -1.15 11.53
N GLN A 261 7.53 -0.84 11.21
CA GLN A 261 7.95 0.51 10.81
C GLN A 261 8.48 0.53 9.37
N GLU A 262 8.43 1.68 8.70
CA GLU A 262 9.04 1.88 7.39
C GLU A 262 10.53 2.23 7.56
N ILE A 263 11.42 1.44 6.95
CA ILE A 263 12.87 1.54 7.08
C ILE A 263 13.51 1.99 5.76
N PHE A 264 14.33 3.03 5.84
CA PHE A 264 15.07 3.61 4.72
C PHE A 264 16.57 3.46 4.95
N THR A 265 17.17 2.45 4.31
CA THR A 265 18.53 2.01 4.60
C THR A 265 19.58 2.95 4.00
N LEU A 266 20.64 3.23 4.76
CA LEU A 266 21.81 3.95 4.25
C LEU A 266 22.79 2.96 3.59
N PRO A 267 23.46 3.35 2.49
CA PRO A 267 24.40 2.47 1.78
C PRO A 267 25.63 2.08 2.62
N GLU A 268 25.96 2.89 3.63
CA GLU A 268 27.05 2.69 4.57
C GLU A 268 26.60 3.16 5.97
N ALA A 269 27.19 2.57 7.01
CA ALA A 269 27.00 3.04 8.37
C ALA A 269 27.58 4.45 8.53
N LEU A 270 26.77 5.37 9.05
CA LEU A 270 27.14 6.77 9.29
C LEU A 270 27.50 6.95 10.78
N PRO A 271 28.79 7.07 11.15
CA PRO A 271 29.19 7.20 12.54
C PRO A 271 28.76 8.55 13.11
N VAL A 272 28.29 8.55 14.36
CA VAL A 272 27.87 9.75 15.08
C VAL A 272 28.38 9.72 16.51
N GLU A 273 28.68 10.90 17.05
CA GLU A 273 29.04 11.09 18.45
C GLU A 273 27.85 11.62 19.24
N ALA A 274 27.75 11.27 20.53
CA ALA A 274 26.73 11.82 21.41
C ALA A 274 26.76 13.36 21.41
N GLY A 275 25.61 13.99 21.18
CA GLY A 275 25.45 15.44 21.04
C GLY A 275 25.84 15.99 19.66
N GLY A 276 26.41 15.16 18.77
CA GLY A 276 26.77 15.54 17.41
C GLY A 276 25.53 15.81 16.56
N ALA A 277 25.60 16.85 15.72
CA ALA A 277 24.53 17.19 14.79
C ALA A 277 24.47 16.19 13.62
N VAL A 278 23.27 15.75 13.30
CA VAL A 278 22.97 14.89 12.15
C VAL A 278 21.83 15.53 11.37
N ARG A 279 22.10 15.84 10.10
CA ARG A 279 21.06 16.32 9.17
C ARG A 279 20.46 15.13 8.46
N TRP A 280 19.16 15.17 8.21
CA TRP A 280 18.49 14.12 7.47
C TRP A 280 17.24 14.65 6.78
N SER A 281 16.83 13.97 5.71
CA SER A 281 15.67 14.34 4.92
C SER A 281 14.85 13.12 4.57
N LEU A 282 13.55 13.32 4.45
CA LEU A 282 12.62 12.30 4.00
C LEU A 282 11.55 12.95 3.12
N GLN A 283 11.35 12.34 1.96
CA GLN A 283 10.34 12.73 1.00
C GLN A 283 9.56 11.50 0.54
N GLY A 284 8.25 11.51 0.70
CA GLY A 284 7.31 10.54 0.16
C GLY A 284 6.36 11.21 -0.82
N ILE A 285 6.43 10.80 -2.08
CA ILE A 285 5.64 11.33 -3.19
C ILE A 285 4.67 10.24 -3.64
N PRO A 286 3.38 10.32 -3.29
CA PRO A 286 2.38 9.40 -3.79
C PRO A 286 2.27 9.50 -5.32
N GLU A 287 2.28 8.36 -6.00
CA GLU A 287 1.96 8.29 -7.42
C GLU A 287 0.47 8.58 -7.63
N ARG A 288 0.15 9.40 -8.63
CA ARG A 288 -1.24 9.83 -8.88
C ARG A 288 -2.16 8.70 -9.31
N GLU A 289 -1.65 7.71 -10.04
CA GLU A 289 -2.46 6.69 -10.72
C GLU A 289 -2.05 5.24 -10.44
N GLY A 290 -0.92 5.00 -9.74
CA GLY A 290 -0.32 3.66 -9.67
C GLY A 290 -0.29 2.99 -8.30
N GLY A 291 -0.89 3.57 -7.27
CA GLY A 291 -0.96 2.93 -5.95
C GLY A 291 0.40 2.85 -5.21
N HIS A 292 1.47 3.44 -5.76
CA HIS A 292 2.80 3.46 -5.17
C HIS A 292 3.14 4.80 -4.50
N VAL A 293 4.09 4.77 -3.57
CA VAL A 293 4.73 5.97 -3.02
C VAL A 293 6.21 5.94 -3.39
N TRP A 294 6.69 7.01 -4.01
CA TRP A 294 8.10 7.20 -4.32
C TRP A 294 8.79 7.84 -3.14
N TRP A 295 9.86 7.21 -2.65
CA TRP A 295 10.59 7.71 -1.51
C TRP A 295 11.95 8.24 -1.94
N LYS A 296 12.36 9.36 -1.34
CA LYS A 296 13.75 9.84 -1.30
C LYS A 296 14.12 10.10 0.15
N TRP A 297 15.32 9.70 0.54
CA TRP A 297 15.85 9.95 1.88
C TRP A 297 17.32 10.29 1.83
N GLY A 298 17.80 10.92 2.89
CA GLY A 298 19.22 11.18 3.07
C GLY A 298 19.60 11.45 4.52
N ALA A 299 20.88 11.29 4.82
CA ALA A 299 21.47 11.60 6.12
C ALA A 299 22.91 12.11 5.95
N GLU A 300 23.31 13.07 6.76
CA GLU A 300 24.63 13.69 6.78
C GLU A 300 25.12 13.91 8.22
N ALA A 301 26.33 13.44 8.50
CA ALA A 301 27.06 13.71 9.74
C ALA A 301 28.57 13.57 9.51
N GLY A 302 29.38 14.32 10.26
CA GLY A 302 30.84 14.15 10.26
C GLY A 302 31.50 14.28 8.88
N GLY A 303 30.95 15.11 7.99
CA GLY A 303 31.43 15.30 6.62
C GLY A 303 31.08 14.17 5.64
N ARG A 304 30.26 13.20 6.06
CA ARG A 304 29.71 12.15 5.19
C ARG A 304 28.24 12.42 4.93
N ALA A 305 27.81 12.29 3.68
CA ALA A 305 26.42 12.43 3.27
C ALA A 305 26.02 11.26 2.38
N TYR A 306 24.81 10.74 2.59
CA TYR A 306 24.24 9.66 1.80
C TYR A 306 22.81 10.02 1.38
N GLU A 307 22.43 9.59 0.18
CA GLU A 307 21.07 9.68 -0.33
C GLU A 307 20.63 8.33 -0.91
N GLY A 308 19.33 8.04 -0.83
CA GLY A 308 18.69 6.88 -1.45
C GLY A 308 17.31 7.26 -2.00
N ASN A 309 16.82 6.49 -2.98
CA ASN A 309 15.47 6.69 -3.51
C ASN A 309 14.89 5.40 -4.12
N THR A 310 13.57 5.19 -4.00
CA THR A 310 12.94 3.97 -4.52
C THR A 310 12.94 3.84 -6.03
N PHE A 311 13.13 4.93 -6.77
CA PHE A 311 13.22 4.89 -8.23
C PHE A 311 14.50 4.16 -8.70
N ALA A 312 15.63 4.40 -8.03
CA ALA A 312 16.88 3.68 -8.25
C ALA A 312 16.82 2.19 -7.81
N GLY A 313 15.80 1.83 -7.02
CA GLY A 313 15.52 0.46 -6.60
C GLY A 313 14.90 -0.43 -7.69
N LEU A 314 14.42 0.17 -8.78
CA LEU A 314 13.71 -0.56 -9.82
C LEU A 314 14.69 -1.30 -10.75
N PRO A 315 14.49 -2.61 -11.02
CA PRO A 315 15.25 -3.34 -12.02
C PRO A 315 14.71 -3.03 -13.43
N LEU A 316 14.49 -1.75 -13.74
CA LEU A 316 13.99 -1.30 -15.04
C LEU A 316 15.14 -0.90 -15.94
N ARG A 317 14.97 -1.16 -17.24
CA ARG A 317 15.84 -0.60 -18.27
C ARG A 317 15.25 0.73 -18.74
N LEU A 318 16.09 1.71 -19.06
CA LEU A 318 15.64 3.03 -19.55
C LEU A 318 14.72 2.91 -20.77
N GLU A 319 14.94 1.94 -21.66
CA GLU A 319 14.09 1.72 -22.83
C GLU A 319 12.65 1.33 -22.44
N SER A 320 12.46 0.65 -21.29
CA SER A 320 11.14 0.25 -20.80
C SER A 320 10.31 1.41 -20.23
N LEU A 321 10.93 2.56 -19.96
CA LEU A 321 10.23 3.79 -19.57
C LEU A 321 9.68 4.54 -20.80
N ALA A 322 10.44 4.54 -21.91
CA ALA A 322 9.99 5.10 -23.18
C ALA A 322 8.75 4.37 -23.73
N ASP A 323 8.62 3.07 -23.42
CA ASP A 323 7.43 2.26 -23.74
C ASP A 323 6.13 2.77 -23.07
N ARG A 324 6.22 3.64 -22.07
CA ARG A 324 5.09 4.18 -21.31
C ARG A 324 4.78 5.65 -21.62
N SER A 325 5.46 6.24 -22.60
CA SER A 325 5.15 7.62 -23.03
C SER A 325 3.76 7.70 -23.66
N ALA A 326 2.99 8.73 -23.28
CA ALA A 326 1.70 9.04 -23.91
C ALA A 326 1.84 9.39 -25.41
N GLU A 327 3.05 9.78 -25.84
CA GLU A 327 3.36 10.13 -27.23
C GLU A 327 3.80 8.91 -28.06
N LYS A 328 4.01 7.75 -27.42
CA LYS A 328 4.42 6.54 -28.13
C LYS A 328 3.26 6.02 -28.97
N ILE A 329 3.47 5.94 -30.28
CA ILE A 329 2.56 5.22 -31.18
C ILE A 329 2.78 3.70 -30.96
N PRO A 330 1.81 2.96 -30.41
CA PRO A 330 1.98 1.54 -30.15
C PRO A 330 1.99 0.77 -31.47
N GLN A 331 2.99 -0.10 -31.65
CA GLN A 331 2.97 -1.12 -32.69
C GLN A 331 2.54 -2.44 -32.03
N PRO A 332 1.46 -3.11 -32.52
CA PRO A 332 1.01 -4.35 -31.92
C PRO A 332 2.10 -5.41 -32.09
N GLY A 333 2.58 -5.96 -30.97
CA GLY A 333 3.42 -7.15 -30.99
C GLY A 333 2.58 -8.41 -31.20
N ARG A 334 3.27 -9.55 -31.35
CA ARG A 334 2.64 -10.86 -31.58
C ARG A 334 1.49 -11.17 -30.60
N ARG A 335 1.68 -10.87 -29.31
CA ARG A 335 0.64 -11.09 -28.29
C ARG A 335 -0.60 -10.21 -28.52
N GLN A 336 -0.42 -8.95 -28.90
CA GLN A 336 -1.52 -8.02 -29.18
C GLN A 336 -2.29 -8.41 -30.44
N GLU A 337 -1.61 -8.94 -31.46
CA GLU A 337 -2.25 -9.48 -32.67
C GLU A 337 -3.19 -10.64 -32.32
N ILE A 338 -2.71 -11.60 -31.53
CA ILE A 338 -3.51 -12.74 -31.06
C ILE A 338 -4.66 -12.23 -30.17
N MET A 339 -4.41 -11.28 -29.29
CA MET A 339 -5.45 -10.70 -28.42
C MET A 339 -6.55 -10.01 -29.23
N ARG A 340 -6.19 -9.26 -30.28
CA ARG A 340 -7.15 -8.65 -31.20
C ARG A 340 -7.99 -9.70 -31.92
N PHE A 341 -7.39 -10.83 -32.32
CA PHE A 341 -8.13 -11.95 -32.91
C PHE A 341 -9.13 -12.56 -31.92
N VAL A 342 -8.71 -12.77 -30.66
CA VAL A 342 -9.57 -13.29 -29.60
C VAL A 342 -10.78 -12.37 -29.37
N LEU A 343 -10.54 -11.07 -29.21
CA LEU A 343 -11.59 -10.07 -29.02
C LEU A 343 -12.54 -10.00 -30.23
N GLY A 344 -12.01 -10.14 -31.44
CA GLY A 344 -12.83 -10.22 -32.66
C GLY A 344 -13.71 -11.46 -32.74
N CYS A 345 -13.37 -12.55 -32.03
CA CYS A 345 -14.20 -13.75 -31.94
C CYS A 345 -15.24 -13.69 -30.82
N ALA A 346 -15.15 -12.73 -29.90
CA ALA A 346 -16.04 -12.60 -28.75
C ALA A 346 -17.33 -11.84 -29.11
N ASP A 347 -18.12 -12.37 -30.05
CA ASP A 347 -19.34 -11.75 -30.58
C ASP A 347 -20.64 -12.21 -29.88
N GLY A 348 -20.51 -12.96 -28.79
CA GLY A 348 -21.63 -13.54 -28.04
C GLY A 348 -22.20 -14.84 -28.62
N ARG A 349 -21.62 -15.38 -29.70
CA ARG A 349 -22.11 -16.62 -30.35
C ARG A 349 -21.23 -17.85 -30.10
N LEU A 350 -19.99 -17.65 -29.66
CA LEU A 350 -19.01 -18.71 -29.47
C LEU A 350 -18.68 -18.90 -27.99
N THR A 351 -18.55 -20.16 -27.59
CA THR A 351 -17.98 -20.53 -26.29
C THR A 351 -16.48 -20.23 -26.25
N GLN A 352 -15.91 -20.07 -25.05
CA GLN A 352 -14.46 -19.89 -24.91
C GLN A 352 -13.65 -21.06 -25.50
N GLY A 353 -14.19 -22.28 -25.49
CA GLY A 353 -13.59 -23.46 -26.13
C GLY A 353 -13.54 -23.33 -27.65
N GLU A 354 -14.62 -22.89 -28.28
CA GLU A 354 -14.66 -22.66 -29.73
C GLU A 354 -13.74 -21.52 -30.16
N ILE A 355 -13.67 -20.44 -29.36
CA ILE A 355 -12.72 -19.35 -29.58
C ILE A 355 -11.28 -19.86 -29.45
N ALA A 356 -10.99 -20.70 -28.44
CA ALA A 356 -9.67 -21.30 -28.25
C ALA A 356 -9.25 -22.20 -29.42
N ALA A 357 -10.18 -23.00 -29.95
CA ALA A 357 -9.93 -23.80 -31.15
C ALA A 357 -9.59 -22.92 -32.36
N ARG A 358 -10.31 -21.82 -32.57
CA ARG A 358 -10.03 -20.85 -33.64
C ARG A 358 -8.67 -20.15 -33.47
N VAL A 359 -8.33 -19.74 -32.25
CA VAL A 359 -7.04 -19.13 -31.92
C VAL A 359 -5.90 -20.11 -32.20
N ARG A 360 -6.04 -21.38 -31.80
CA ARG A 360 -5.03 -22.41 -32.10
C ARG A 360 -4.88 -22.65 -33.60
N ALA A 361 -5.96 -22.66 -34.35
CA ALA A 361 -5.91 -22.82 -35.80
C ALA A 361 -5.21 -21.63 -36.50
N ALA A 362 -5.43 -20.40 -36.03
CA ALA A 362 -4.83 -19.20 -36.57
C ALA A 362 -3.36 -19.00 -36.13
N PHE A 363 -2.99 -19.49 -34.94
CA PHE A 363 -1.68 -19.31 -34.32
C PHE A 363 -1.12 -20.64 -33.79
N PRO A 364 -0.87 -21.64 -34.66
CA PRO A 364 -0.50 -22.99 -34.23
C PRO A 364 0.87 -23.07 -33.56
N GLU A 365 1.81 -22.20 -33.93
CA GLU A 365 3.15 -22.12 -33.33
C GLU A 365 3.11 -21.55 -31.91
N ASP A 366 2.21 -20.58 -31.66
CA ASP A 366 2.03 -19.96 -30.34
C ASP A 366 1.25 -20.88 -29.37
N PHE A 367 0.40 -21.78 -29.91
CA PHE A 367 -0.47 -22.66 -29.13
C PHE A 367 -0.35 -24.14 -29.54
N PRO A 368 0.76 -24.81 -29.16
CA PRO A 368 0.98 -26.21 -29.52
C PRO A 368 -0.07 -27.16 -28.91
N ALA A 369 -0.72 -26.77 -27.82
CA ALA A 369 -1.75 -27.54 -27.14
C ALA A 369 -3.03 -26.71 -26.92
N GLU A 370 -4.19 -27.35 -27.05
CA GLU A 370 -5.51 -26.73 -26.88
C GLU A 370 -5.67 -26.04 -25.52
N ARG A 371 -5.17 -26.66 -24.44
CA ARG A 371 -5.17 -26.07 -23.09
C ARG A 371 -4.45 -24.72 -23.02
N HIS A 372 -3.44 -24.47 -23.86
CA HIS A 372 -2.71 -23.20 -23.87
C HIS A 372 -3.55 -22.10 -24.54
N ALA A 373 -4.21 -22.41 -25.66
CA ALA A 373 -5.14 -21.50 -26.31
C ALA A 373 -6.33 -21.19 -25.41
N LEU A 374 -6.90 -22.21 -24.75
CA LEU A 374 -8.02 -22.02 -23.83
C LEU A 374 -7.63 -21.15 -22.63
N ARG A 375 -6.46 -21.40 -22.02
CA ARG A 375 -5.95 -20.56 -20.92
C ARG A 375 -5.72 -19.11 -21.37
N PHE A 376 -5.24 -18.91 -22.59
CA PHE A 376 -5.00 -17.58 -23.15
C PHE A 376 -6.32 -16.83 -23.42
N VAL A 377 -7.29 -17.49 -24.07
CA VAL A 377 -8.64 -16.95 -24.31
C VAL A 377 -9.34 -16.60 -23.01
N ALA A 378 -9.37 -17.54 -22.05
CA ALA A 378 -9.95 -17.30 -20.73
C ALA A 378 -9.22 -16.18 -19.99
N GLY A 379 -7.92 -15.97 -20.23
CA GLY A 379 -7.17 -14.84 -19.68
C GLY A 379 -7.57 -13.47 -20.25
N ILE A 380 -8.07 -13.41 -21.49
CA ILE A 380 -8.48 -12.16 -22.16
C ILE A 380 -9.95 -11.85 -21.93
N LEU A 381 -10.82 -12.86 -21.99
CA LEU A 381 -12.28 -12.70 -21.95
C LEU A 381 -12.88 -12.79 -20.54
N ARG A 382 -12.06 -12.74 -19.50
CA ARG A 382 -12.55 -12.63 -18.12
C ARG A 382 -13.12 -11.22 -17.93
N SER A 383 -14.43 -11.14 -17.67
CA SER A 383 -15.17 -9.95 -17.27
C SER A 383 -15.21 -9.83 -15.76
#